data_AF-A0A6G2VNP7-F1
#
_entry.id   AF-A0A6G2VNP7-F1
#
_cell.length_a   1.000
_cell.length_b   1.000
_cell.length_c   1.000
_cell.angle_alpha   90.00
_cell.angle_beta   90.00
_cell.angle_gamma   90.00
#
_symmetry.space_group_name_H-M   'P 1'
#
loop_
_entity.id
_entity.type
_entity.pdbx_description
1 polymer ?
#
loop_
_entity_poly.entity_id
_entity_poly.type
_entity_poly.pdbx_seq_one_letter_code
_entity_poly.pdbx_strand_id
1 'polypeptide(L)'
;MFGRWLNDRTNRMSRIQRTSPLAALRTPPDAGVLGCRVVDPVNEPVRGAELVVSDSAGRRVMTGGTDPYGSFVATLPAGEYRLAVTAEGYAPFRATALVGENSLASLGDVTLQVARPPQPPAPGDWEVEPLHSSIGFTARHIGLARIHGRFHSFAGAVRIADRVERSAMHVVIDAASIDTGVRMRDDHLRSADFLDVRRFPTLEFYGDRFVHKGGSRWAVTGALSLHGVTRTVTLDTEYLGVGNGMEGETRAACRATTELHRDDFTVSWQSMLARGIAVVGPSIRVDLDVQIQPKT
;
A
#
# COMPACT_ATOMS: atom_id res chain seq x y z
N MET A 1 -56.50 46.93 -48.51
CA MET A 1 -56.19 45.50 -48.30
C MET A 1 -54.78 45.40 -47.74
N PHE A 2 -54.64 44.80 -46.55
CA PHE A 2 -53.45 44.13 -45.94
C PHE A 2 -52.05 44.79 -46.11
N GLY A 3 -51.19 44.97 -45.10
CA GLY A 3 -51.10 44.44 -43.75
C GLY A 3 -49.72 44.80 -43.17
N ARG A 4 -49.68 44.85 -41.84
CA ARG A 4 -48.64 45.34 -40.92
C ARG A 4 -47.53 44.30 -40.71
N TRP A 5 -46.24 44.67 -40.66
CA TRP A 5 -45.29 44.08 -39.69
C TRP A 5 -43.96 44.86 -39.60
N LEU A 6 -43.73 45.51 -38.45
CA LEU A 6 -42.39 45.83 -37.94
C LEU A 6 -41.85 44.57 -37.25
N ASN A 7 -40.54 44.33 -37.32
CA ASN A 7 -39.87 43.76 -36.16
C ASN A 7 -38.41 44.20 -36.05
N ASP A 8 -38.17 44.93 -34.97
CA ASP A 8 -36.93 45.50 -34.49
C ASP A 8 -36.13 44.39 -33.79
N ARG A 9 -34.94 44.05 -34.27
CA ARG A 9 -34.08 43.02 -33.65
C ARG A 9 -33.33 43.63 -32.48
N THR A 10 -33.91 43.57 -31.29
CA THR A 10 -33.20 43.84 -30.04
C THR A 10 -32.39 42.61 -29.61
N ASN A 11 -31.09 42.83 -29.53
CA ASN A 11 -30.06 41.90 -29.09
C ASN A 11 -30.24 41.61 -27.58
N ARG A 12 -30.88 40.49 -27.21
CA ARG A 12 -30.82 39.95 -25.84
C ARG A 12 -29.58 39.07 -25.71
N MET A 13 -28.48 39.66 -25.25
CA MET A 13 -27.42 38.89 -24.61
C MET A 13 -27.98 38.26 -23.34
N SER A 14 -28.05 36.93 -23.31
CA SER A 14 -28.41 36.15 -22.14
C SER A 14 -27.34 36.36 -21.07
N ARG A 15 -27.71 37.13 -20.05
CA ARG A 15 -26.95 37.25 -18.81
C ARG A 15 -27.03 35.89 -18.11
N ILE A 16 -25.99 35.06 -18.26
CA ILE A 16 -25.87 33.81 -17.49
C ILE A 16 -25.79 34.23 -16.02
N GLN A 17 -26.91 34.12 -15.32
CA GLN A 17 -26.94 34.21 -13.87
C GLN A 17 -26.01 33.10 -13.36
N ARG A 18 -24.94 33.48 -12.66
CA ARG A 18 -24.16 32.55 -11.85
C ARG A 18 -25.10 32.02 -10.77
N THR A 19 -25.74 30.90 -11.02
CA THR A 19 -26.48 30.17 -10.01
C THR A 19 -25.49 29.77 -8.91
N SER A 20 -25.87 30.03 -7.66
CA SER A 20 -25.13 29.47 -6.53
C SER A 20 -25.08 27.95 -6.71
N PRO A 21 -23.91 27.29 -6.58
CA PRO A 21 -23.79 25.85 -6.81
C PRO A 21 -24.69 25.00 -5.89
N LEU A 22 -25.26 25.59 -4.83
CA LEU A 22 -26.26 24.96 -3.97
C LEU A 22 -27.72 25.09 -4.42
N ALA A 23 -28.03 25.82 -5.50
CA ALA A 23 -29.41 26.09 -5.90
C ALA A 23 -30.25 24.81 -6.19
N ALA A 24 -29.60 23.66 -6.36
CA ALA A 24 -30.23 22.36 -6.59
C ALA A 24 -30.24 21.42 -5.36
N LEU A 25 -29.50 21.71 -4.28
CA LEU A 25 -29.41 20.86 -3.10
C LEU A 25 -30.42 21.32 -2.04
N ARG A 26 -31.41 20.48 -1.71
CA ARG A 26 -32.32 20.74 -0.59
C ARG A 26 -31.65 20.31 0.72
N THR A 27 -31.26 21.27 1.54
CA THR A 27 -30.84 21.05 2.93
C THR A 27 -32.04 21.18 3.88
N PRO A 28 -32.03 20.48 5.04
CA PRO A 28 -32.91 20.83 6.15
C PRO A 28 -32.78 22.31 6.54
N PRO A 29 -33.83 22.96 7.08
CA PRO A 29 -33.83 24.40 7.36
C PRO A 29 -32.73 24.85 8.32
N ASP A 30 -32.36 23.98 9.28
CA ASP A 30 -31.36 24.19 10.33
C ASP A 30 -29.98 23.64 9.95
N ALA A 31 -29.77 23.26 8.68
CA ALA A 31 -28.58 22.58 8.22
C ALA A 31 -27.89 23.31 7.06
N GLY A 32 -26.61 23.05 6.91
CA GLY A 32 -25.79 23.45 5.77
C GLY A 32 -25.02 22.27 5.20
N VAL A 33 -24.16 22.56 4.22
CA VAL A 33 -23.30 21.58 3.57
C VAL A 33 -21.85 21.88 3.92
N LEU A 34 -21.13 20.89 4.43
CA LEU A 34 -19.67 20.88 4.55
C LEU A 34 -19.09 20.15 3.34
N GLY A 35 -18.09 20.74 2.70
CA GLY A 35 -17.40 20.09 1.59
C GLY A 35 -15.90 20.38 1.57
N CYS A 36 -15.13 19.42 1.05
CA CYS A 36 -13.72 19.60 0.73
C CYS A 36 -13.29 18.67 -0.41
N ARG A 37 -12.14 18.96 -0.99
CA ARG A 37 -11.44 18.05 -1.88
C ARG A 37 -10.10 17.69 -1.26
N VAL A 38 -9.85 16.41 -1.05
CA VAL A 38 -8.60 15.91 -0.47
C VAL A 38 -7.62 15.62 -1.60
N VAL A 39 -6.46 16.28 -1.55
CA VAL A 39 -5.41 16.17 -2.57
C VAL A 39 -4.06 15.86 -1.93
N ASP A 40 -3.15 15.30 -2.71
CA ASP A 40 -1.77 15.06 -2.30
C ASP A 40 -0.88 16.31 -2.58
N PRO A 41 0.41 16.30 -2.19
CA PRO A 41 1.31 17.44 -2.43
C PRO A 41 1.55 17.80 -3.90
N VAL A 42 1.20 16.91 -4.84
CA VAL A 42 1.30 17.16 -6.29
C VAL A 42 -0.07 17.45 -6.92
N ASN A 43 -1.09 17.72 -6.09
CA ASN A 43 -2.45 18.11 -6.45
C ASN A 43 -3.27 17.00 -7.13
N GLU A 44 -2.90 15.73 -6.90
CA GLU A 44 -3.71 14.58 -7.32
C GLU A 44 -4.75 14.21 -6.25
N PRO A 45 -5.96 13.77 -6.63
CA PRO A 45 -6.95 13.29 -5.69
C PRO A 45 -6.45 12.14 -4.82
N VAL A 46 -6.53 12.29 -3.49
CA VAL A 46 -6.28 11.18 -2.58
C VAL A 46 -7.53 10.31 -2.52
N ARG A 47 -7.43 9.09 -3.05
CA ARG A 47 -8.51 8.11 -3.00
C ARG A 47 -8.52 7.39 -1.65
N GLY A 48 -9.72 7.04 -1.18
CA GLY A 48 -9.88 6.28 0.05
C GLY A 48 -9.46 7.06 1.31
N ALA A 49 -9.38 8.39 1.25
CA ALA A 49 -9.22 9.18 2.45
C ALA A 49 -10.50 9.07 3.30
N GLU A 50 -10.32 8.76 4.58
CA GLU A 50 -11.39 8.71 5.56
C GLU A 50 -11.49 10.05 6.28
N LEU A 51 -12.72 10.54 6.40
CA LEU A 51 -13.04 11.77 7.07
C LEU A 51 -13.90 11.48 8.29
N VAL A 52 -13.50 12.04 9.42
CA VAL A 52 -14.26 12.03 10.66
C VAL A 52 -14.65 13.45 10.98
N VAL A 53 -15.95 13.70 11.10
CA VAL A 53 -16.49 14.99 11.54
C VAL A 53 -16.98 14.84 12.97
N SER A 54 -16.47 15.69 13.86
CA SER A 54 -16.86 15.75 15.27
C SER A 54 -17.38 17.13 15.63
N ASP A 55 -18.27 17.21 16.61
CA ASP A 55 -18.75 18.48 17.16
C ASP A 55 -17.67 19.16 18.04
N SER A 56 -18.00 20.35 18.57
CA SER A 56 -17.13 21.11 19.47
C SER A 56 -16.83 20.37 20.79
N ALA A 57 -17.69 19.45 21.23
CA ALA A 57 -17.46 18.57 22.38
C ALA A 57 -16.58 17.35 22.04
N GLY A 58 -16.19 17.18 20.77
CA GLY A 58 -15.37 16.06 20.30
C GLY A 58 -16.17 14.79 20.02
N ARG A 59 -17.50 14.83 20.15
CA ARG A 59 -18.36 13.69 19.81
C ARG A 59 -18.39 13.53 18.30
N ARG A 60 -18.17 12.31 17.84
CA ARG A 60 -18.21 11.98 16.41
C ARG A 60 -19.64 12.11 15.90
N VAL A 61 -19.84 13.00 14.94
CA VAL A 61 -21.13 13.27 14.31
C VAL A 61 -21.30 12.38 13.08
N MET A 62 -20.24 12.21 12.29
CA MET A 62 -20.24 11.30 11.15
C MET A 62 -18.84 10.86 10.71
N THR A 63 -18.83 9.83 9.88
CA THR A 63 -17.65 9.35 9.16
C THR A 63 -18.01 9.12 7.69
N GLY A 64 -17.07 9.35 6.77
CA GLY A 64 -17.25 9.03 5.37
C GLY A 64 -15.92 9.00 4.63
N GLY A 65 -15.93 8.46 3.41
CA GLY A 65 -14.76 8.45 2.54
C GLY A 65 -14.86 9.50 1.44
N THR A 66 -13.73 9.84 0.82
CA THR A 66 -13.72 10.59 -0.43
C THR A 66 -14.22 9.75 -1.60
N ASP A 67 -14.83 10.40 -2.58
CA ASP A 67 -15.12 9.81 -3.89
C ASP A 67 -13.82 9.59 -4.72
N PRO A 68 -13.89 9.00 -5.93
CA PRO A 68 -12.71 8.81 -6.79
C PRO A 68 -11.99 10.09 -7.23
N TYR A 69 -12.61 11.26 -7.07
CA TYR A 69 -12.07 12.58 -7.37
C TYR A 69 -11.55 13.31 -6.13
N GLY A 70 -11.51 12.64 -4.98
CA GLY A 70 -11.05 13.18 -3.71
C GLY A 70 -12.08 14.05 -3.01
N SER A 71 -13.32 14.12 -3.52
CA SER A 71 -14.33 15.00 -2.96
C SER A 71 -15.03 14.34 -1.77
N PHE A 72 -15.32 15.13 -0.75
CA PHE A 72 -16.19 14.78 0.36
C PHE A 72 -17.23 15.87 0.55
N VAL A 73 -18.48 15.46 0.75
CA VAL A 73 -19.60 16.37 1.02
C VAL A 73 -20.49 15.76 2.09
N ALA A 74 -20.92 16.58 3.05
CA ALA A 74 -21.80 16.19 4.13
C ALA A 74 -22.82 17.28 4.43
N THR A 75 -24.07 16.90 4.67
CA THR A 75 -25.10 17.80 5.21
C THR A 75 -25.09 17.70 6.72
N LEU A 76 -24.92 18.83 7.41
CA LEU A 76 -24.78 18.90 8.87
C LEU A 76 -25.65 20.03 9.43
N PRO A 77 -26.20 19.89 10.66
CA PRO A 77 -26.80 21.02 11.36
C PRO A 77 -25.87 22.23 11.42
N ALA A 78 -26.43 23.42 11.57
CA ALA A 78 -25.63 24.62 11.76
C ALA A 78 -24.82 24.51 13.06
N GLY A 79 -23.52 24.79 12.99
CA GLY A 79 -22.62 24.65 14.12
C GLY A 79 -21.15 24.63 13.74
N GLU A 80 -20.30 24.57 14.78
CA GLU A 80 -18.86 24.42 14.63
C GLU A 80 -18.46 22.94 14.70
N TYR A 81 -17.66 22.51 13.73
CA TYR A 81 -17.20 21.14 13.59
C TYR A 81 -15.69 21.06 13.49
N ARG A 82 -15.14 19.93 13.92
CA ARG A 82 -13.76 19.52 13.67
C ARG A 82 -13.75 18.41 12.64
N LEU A 83 -12.95 18.61 11.61
CA LEU A 83 -12.68 17.61 10.58
C LEU A 83 -11.32 16.97 10.87
N ALA A 84 -11.27 15.64 10.84
CA ALA A 84 -10.04 14.88 10.76
C ALA A 84 -10.03 14.08 9.46
N VAL A 85 -8.94 14.15 8.70
CA VAL A 85 -8.75 13.41 7.45
C VAL A 85 -7.55 12.49 7.59
N THR A 86 -7.73 11.21 7.30
CA THR A 86 -6.69 10.18 7.34
C THR A 86 -6.66 9.42 6.02
N ALA A 87 -5.46 9.13 5.53
CA ALA A 87 -5.26 8.30 4.36
C ALA A 87 -3.96 7.53 4.52
N GLU A 88 -3.89 6.33 3.94
CA GLU A 88 -2.68 5.50 3.98
C GLU A 88 -1.49 6.26 3.36
N GLY A 89 -0.35 6.26 4.06
CA GLY A 89 0.87 6.97 3.63
C GLY A 89 0.89 8.47 3.95
N TYR A 90 -0.19 9.05 4.46
CA TYR A 90 -0.27 10.49 4.76
C TYR A 90 -0.35 10.79 6.26
N ALA A 91 0.18 11.94 6.66
CA ALA A 91 0.01 12.47 8.00
C ALA A 91 -1.46 12.90 8.20
N PRO A 92 -2.06 12.60 9.38
CA PRO A 92 -3.43 13.03 9.66
C PRO A 92 -3.58 14.55 9.56
N PHE A 93 -4.58 15.00 8.82
CA PHE A 93 -4.93 16.42 8.71
C PHE A 93 -6.10 16.75 9.64
N ARG A 94 -6.07 17.95 10.23
CA ARG A 94 -7.16 18.45 11.08
C ARG A 94 -7.49 19.89 10.73
N ALA A 95 -8.78 20.19 10.66
CA ALA A 95 -9.29 21.55 10.47
C ALA A 95 -10.58 21.77 11.27
N THR A 96 -10.95 23.03 11.44
CA THR A 96 -12.27 23.42 11.93
C THR A 96 -13.10 23.97 10.78
N ALA A 97 -14.42 23.77 10.84
CA ALA A 97 -15.36 24.29 9.87
C ALA A 97 -16.60 24.83 10.59
N LEU A 98 -17.07 26.01 10.16
CA LEU A 98 -18.34 26.58 10.62
C LEU A 98 -19.39 26.33 9.54
N VAL A 99 -20.40 25.53 9.85
CA VAL A 99 -21.53 25.26 8.97
C VAL A 99 -22.67 26.19 9.37
N GLY A 100 -23.13 27.04 8.44
CA GLY A 100 -24.32 27.88 8.64
C GLY A 100 -25.56 27.27 7.98
N GLU A 101 -26.73 27.72 8.41
CA GLU A 101 -28.02 27.34 7.81
C GLU A 101 -28.07 27.68 6.32
N ASN A 102 -28.51 26.73 5.48
CA ASN A 102 -28.60 26.84 4.02
C ASN A 102 -27.32 27.38 3.35
N SER A 103 -26.15 27.09 3.92
CA SER A 103 -24.85 27.56 3.45
C SER A 103 -23.92 26.42 2.99
N LEU A 104 -22.93 26.75 2.16
CA LEU A 104 -21.82 25.86 1.82
C LEU A 104 -20.58 26.28 2.61
N ALA A 105 -20.22 25.50 3.62
CA ALA A 105 -18.92 25.56 4.26
C ALA A 105 -17.93 24.73 3.43
N SER A 106 -17.22 25.38 2.52
CA SER A 106 -16.14 24.73 1.75
C SER A 106 -14.79 24.98 2.41
N LEU A 107 -14.07 23.91 2.71
CA LEU A 107 -12.65 23.97 3.11
C LEU A 107 -11.70 24.08 1.91
N GLY A 108 -12.23 24.05 0.68
CA GLY A 108 -11.43 24.00 -0.53
C GLY A 108 -10.60 22.72 -0.62
N ASP A 109 -9.37 22.86 -1.11
CA ASP A 109 -8.42 21.75 -1.21
C ASP A 109 -7.73 21.51 0.14
N VAL A 110 -7.91 20.31 0.67
CA VAL A 110 -7.21 19.79 1.84
C VAL A 110 -6.00 18.99 1.34
N THR A 111 -4.83 19.63 1.33
CA THR A 111 -3.58 18.99 0.92
C THR A 111 -2.99 18.16 2.05
N LEU A 112 -3.03 16.84 1.91
CA LEU A 112 -2.37 15.93 2.84
C LEU A 112 -0.86 15.97 2.65
N GLN A 113 -0.12 15.87 3.75
CA GLN A 113 1.34 15.76 3.72
C GLN A 113 1.75 14.29 3.82
N VAL A 114 2.77 13.86 3.08
CA VAL A 114 3.31 12.49 3.20
C VAL A 114 3.79 12.28 4.63
N ALA A 115 3.35 11.21 5.28
CA ALA A 115 3.78 10.89 6.64
C ALA A 115 5.29 10.59 6.62
N ARG A 116 6.04 11.18 7.55
CA ARG A 116 7.49 10.95 7.64
C ARG A 116 7.77 9.50 8.06
N PRO A 117 8.86 8.89 7.59
CA PRO A 117 9.25 7.58 8.09
C PRO A 117 9.70 7.64 9.55
N PRO A 118 9.54 6.55 10.32
CA PRO A 118 10.24 6.39 11.59
C PRO A 118 11.76 6.55 11.41
N GLN A 119 12.49 6.77 12.50
CA GLN A 119 13.95 6.90 12.45
C GLN A 119 14.56 5.67 11.75
N PRO A 120 15.29 5.84 10.64
CA PRO A 120 15.93 4.73 9.96
C PRO A 120 17.13 4.21 10.78
N PRO A 121 17.61 3.00 10.49
CA PRO A 121 18.85 2.49 11.06
C PRO A 121 20.02 3.42 10.72
N ALA A 122 21.05 3.43 11.56
CA ALA A 122 22.27 4.18 11.27
C ALA A 122 22.90 3.70 9.94
N PRO A 123 23.46 4.61 9.13
CA PRO A 123 24.22 4.22 7.94
C PRO A 123 25.36 3.26 8.30
N GLY A 124 25.58 2.25 7.46
CA GLY A 124 26.56 1.20 7.70
C GLY A 124 26.12 -0.15 7.14
N ASP A 125 26.93 -1.16 7.42
CA ASP A 125 26.65 -2.54 7.02
C ASP A 125 25.90 -3.26 8.15
N TRP A 126 24.82 -3.93 7.75
CA TRP A 126 23.94 -4.72 8.59
C TRP A 126 23.83 -6.12 8.01
N GLU A 127 23.49 -7.08 8.85
CA GLU A 127 23.23 -8.46 8.45
C GLU A 127 21.87 -8.92 8.97
N VAL A 128 21.23 -9.80 8.21
CA VAL A 128 20.01 -10.49 8.63
C VAL A 128 20.36 -11.41 9.78
N GLU A 129 19.62 -11.28 10.88
CA GLU A 129 19.71 -12.19 12.02
C GLU A 129 18.74 -13.36 11.78
N PRO A 130 19.23 -14.59 11.51
CA PRO A 130 18.36 -15.67 11.06
C PRO A 130 17.40 -16.22 12.12
N LEU A 131 17.71 -16.11 13.43
CA LEU A 131 16.89 -16.70 14.50
C LEU A 131 15.57 -15.94 14.73
N HIS A 132 15.55 -14.63 14.44
CA HIS A 132 14.36 -13.77 14.54
C HIS A 132 13.87 -13.30 13.18
N SER A 133 14.28 -13.99 12.11
CA SER A 133 13.80 -13.75 10.76
C SER A 133 13.09 -14.98 10.21
N SER A 134 12.17 -14.77 9.27
CA SER A 134 11.46 -15.85 8.61
C SER A 134 11.14 -15.51 7.16
N ILE A 135 11.20 -16.54 6.31
CA ILE A 135 10.80 -16.49 4.91
C ILE A 135 9.70 -17.53 4.73
N GLY A 136 8.45 -17.08 4.75
CA GLY A 136 7.26 -17.90 4.56
C GLY A 136 6.71 -17.77 3.15
N PHE A 137 6.05 -18.83 2.67
CA PHE A 137 5.26 -18.79 1.45
C PHE A 137 3.96 -19.57 1.59
N THR A 138 2.97 -19.16 0.77
CA THR A 138 1.68 -19.82 0.68
C THR A 138 1.31 -20.07 -0.78
N ALA A 139 1.04 -21.34 -1.11
CA ALA A 139 0.53 -21.77 -2.40
C ALA A 139 -0.93 -22.24 -2.27
N ARG A 140 -1.73 -22.06 -3.33
CA ARG A 140 -3.09 -22.64 -3.39
C ARG A 140 -3.06 -24.05 -3.98
N HIS A 141 -3.69 -25.00 -3.29
CA HIS A 141 -3.89 -26.36 -3.78
C HIS A 141 -5.32 -26.50 -4.29
N ILE A 142 -5.49 -26.90 -5.56
CA ILE A 142 -6.76 -27.07 -6.29
C ILE A 142 -7.75 -25.88 -6.14
N GLY A 143 -7.23 -24.67 -5.92
CA GLY A 143 -8.02 -23.46 -5.71
C GLY A 143 -8.74 -23.37 -4.35
N LEU A 144 -8.68 -24.40 -3.51
CA LEU A 144 -9.42 -24.50 -2.24
C LEU A 144 -8.52 -24.40 -1.01
N ALA A 145 -7.56 -25.31 -0.89
CA ALA A 145 -6.71 -25.42 0.29
C ALA A 145 -5.44 -24.55 0.15
N ARG A 146 -4.83 -24.18 1.29
CA ARG A 146 -3.56 -23.47 1.34
C ARG A 146 -2.46 -24.40 1.81
N ILE A 147 -1.37 -24.48 1.04
CA ILE A 147 -0.12 -25.12 1.45
C ILE A 147 0.78 -24.00 1.96
N HIS A 148 1.17 -24.08 3.21
CA HIS A 148 2.15 -23.18 3.80
C HIS A 148 3.51 -23.86 3.78
N GLY A 149 4.55 -23.09 3.52
CA GLY A 149 5.92 -23.55 3.67
C GLY A 149 6.83 -22.41 4.04
N ARG A 150 8.09 -22.75 4.29
CA ARG A 150 9.15 -21.81 4.67
C ARG A 150 10.51 -22.29 4.20
N PHE A 151 11.48 -21.40 4.23
CA PHE A 151 12.90 -21.73 4.14
C PHE A 151 13.56 -21.53 5.51
N HIS A 152 14.35 -22.52 5.93
CA HIS A 152 15.00 -22.50 7.25
C HIS A 152 16.41 -21.93 7.23
N SER A 153 17.07 -21.90 6.07
CA SER A 153 18.47 -21.48 5.96
C SER A 153 18.57 -20.35 4.93
N PHE A 154 18.98 -19.19 5.43
CA PHE A 154 19.21 -17.99 4.63
C PHE A 154 20.20 -17.08 5.35
N ALA A 155 20.86 -16.23 4.58
CA ALA A 155 21.69 -15.15 5.06
C ALA A 155 21.41 -13.90 4.24
N GLY A 156 21.65 -12.73 4.80
CA GLY A 156 21.51 -11.49 4.06
C GLY A 156 22.41 -10.39 4.61
N ALA A 157 22.85 -9.52 3.71
CA ALA A 157 23.59 -8.31 4.03
C ALA A 157 22.81 -7.11 3.50
N VAL A 158 22.77 -6.04 4.30
CA VAL A 158 22.09 -4.78 3.97
C VAL A 158 23.05 -3.63 4.23
N ARG A 159 23.37 -2.87 3.19
CA ARG A 159 24.12 -1.61 3.33
C ARG A 159 23.13 -0.46 3.41
N ILE A 160 23.01 0.14 4.59
CA ILE A 160 22.19 1.33 4.83
C ILE A 160 23.01 2.57 4.47
N ALA A 161 22.52 3.38 3.53
CA ALA A 161 23.14 4.64 3.14
C ALA A 161 22.56 5.83 3.94
N ASP A 162 23.21 7.00 3.87
CA ASP A 162 22.72 8.25 4.49
C ASP A 162 21.29 8.61 4.05
N ARG A 163 20.97 8.28 2.80
CA ARG A 163 19.60 8.27 2.28
C ARG A 163 19.20 6.83 2.03
N VAL A 164 18.14 6.36 2.69
CA VAL A 164 17.68 4.97 2.60
C VAL A 164 17.37 4.56 1.16
N GLU A 165 16.95 5.51 0.31
CA GLU A 165 16.70 5.32 -1.12
C GLU A 165 17.94 4.88 -1.92
N ARG A 166 19.15 5.02 -1.34
CA ARG A 166 20.44 4.63 -1.93
C ARG A 166 21.06 3.39 -1.26
N SER A 167 20.32 2.76 -0.36
CA SER A 167 20.70 1.51 0.29
C SER A 167 20.68 0.36 -0.72
N ALA A 168 21.34 -0.75 -0.36
CA ALA A 168 21.33 -1.98 -1.14
C ALA A 168 21.29 -3.19 -0.21
N MET A 169 20.78 -4.31 -0.70
CA MET A 169 20.78 -5.57 0.02
C MET A 169 21.05 -6.76 -0.90
N HIS A 170 21.59 -7.81 -0.32
CA HIS A 170 21.72 -9.12 -0.95
C HIS A 170 21.28 -10.19 0.04
N VAL A 171 20.36 -11.04 -0.36
CA VAL A 171 19.85 -12.18 0.41
C VAL A 171 20.09 -13.45 -0.37
N VAL A 172 20.61 -14.48 0.31
CA VAL A 172 20.84 -15.82 -0.23
C VAL A 172 20.03 -16.80 0.61
N ILE A 173 19.24 -17.63 -0.05
CA ILE A 173 18.38 -18.64 0.59
C ILE A 173 18.83 -20.01 0.08
N ASP A 174 19.07 -20.95 0.99
CA ASP A 174 19.34 -22.34 0.63
C ASP A 174 18.05 -23.00 0.16
N ALA A 175 18.00 -23.37 -1.13
CA ALA A 175 16.84 -23.98 -1.76
C ALA A 175 16.48 -25.34 -1.12
N ALA A 176 17.47 -26.08 -0.61
CA ALA A 176 17.25 -27.37 0.03
C ALA A 176 16.55 -27.24 1.39
N SER A 177 16.59 -26.04 2.01
CA SER A 177 15.97 -25.76 3.30
C SER A 177 14.45 -25.58 3.24
N ILE A 178 13.83 -25.76 2.07
CA ILE A 178 12.37 -25.74 1.92
C ILE A 178 11.70 -26.77 2.82
N ASP A 179 10.65 -26.35 3.52
CA ASP A 179 9.86 -27.19 4.42
C ASP A 179 8.39 -26.79 4.36
N THR A 180 7.53 -27.77 4.09
CA THR A 180 6.08 -27.64 4.08
C THR A 180 5.40 -28.53 5.14
N GLY A 181 6.19 -29.13 6.04
CA GLY A 181 5.75 -30.08 7.06
C GLY A 181 5.42 -31.48 6.54
N VAL A 182 5.71 -31.77 5.26
CA VAL A 182 5.41 -33.07 4.63
C VAL A 182 6.63 -33.54 3.85
N ARG A 183 7.42 -34.42 4.47
CA ARG A 183 8.70 -34.91 3.94
C ARG A 183 8.66 -35.33 2.48
N MET A 184 7.66 -36.13 2.08
CA MET A 184 7.52 -36.58 0.68
C MET A 184 7.33 -35.43 -0.31
N ARG A 185 6.59 -34.38 0.10
CA ARG A 185 6.40 -33.19 -0.73
C ARG A 185 7.67 -32.35 -0.77
N ASP A 186 8.36 -32.20 0.35
CA ASP A 186 9.62 -31.45 0.42
C ASP A 186 10.71 -32.12 -0.43
N ASP A 187 10.80 -33.46 -0.40
CA ASP A 187 11.70 -34.24 -1.25
C ASP A 187 11.40 -34.03 -2.75
N HIS A 188 10.12 -33.93 -3.12
CA HIS A 188 9.71 -33.62 -4.49
C HIS A 188 9.98 -32.16 -4.88
N LEU A 189 9.74 -31.20 -3.98
CA LEU A 189 10.04 -29.78 -4.23
C LEU A 189 11.54 -29.54 -4.45
N ARG A 190 12.41 -30.36 -3.84
CA ARG A 190 13.86 -30.30 -4.04
C ARG A 190 14.33 -30.96 -5.35
N SER A 191 13.49 -31.78 -6.00
CA SER A 191 13.88 -32.53 -7.20
C SER A 191 14.03 -31.63 -8.43
N ALA A 192 14.54 -32.20 -9.52
CA ALA A 192 14.63 -31.53 -10.82
C ALA A 192 13.28 -31.15 -11.44
N ASP A 193 12.17 -31.64 -10.89
CA ASP A 193 10.82 -31.30 -11.34
C ASP A 193 10.33 -29.95 -10.77
N PHE A 194 11.03 -29.41 -9.76
CA PHE A 194 10.70 -28.16 -9.08
C PHE A 194 11.90 -27.23 -8.92
N LEU A 195 12.58 -27.23 -7.77
CA LEU A 195 13.67 -26.29 -7.49
C LEU A 195 15.03 -26.75 -8.02
N ASP A 196 15.16 -28.03 -8.39
CA ASP A 196 16.40 -28.64 -8.87
C ASP A 196 17.62 -28.23 -8.02
N VAL A 197 17.54 -28.47 -6.71
CA VAL A 197 18.50 -27.90 -5.73
C VAL A 197 19.93 -28.39 -5.92
N ARG A 198 20.13 -29.44 -6.72
CA ARG A 198 21.45 -29.90 -7.14
C ARG A 198 22.09 -28.98 -8.17
N ARG A 199 21.30 -28.37 -9.06
CA ARG A 199 21.76 -27.45 -10.10
C ARG A 199 21.60 -25.98 -9.68
N PHE A 200 20.57 -25.68 -8.90
CA PHE A 200 20.28 -24.34 -8.38
C PHE A 200 20.16 -24.38 -6.85
N PRO A 201 21.30 -24.46 -6.13
CA PRO A 201 21.30 -24.64 -4.68
C PRO A 201 20.78 -23.40 -3.92
N THR A 202 20.76 -22.23 -4.55
CA THR A 202 20.38 -20.97 -3.93
C THR A 202 19.26 -20.26 -4.67
N LEU A 203 18.43 -19.54 -3.90
CA LEU A 203 17.61 -18.43 -4.40
C LEU A 203 18.29 -17.14 -3.93
N GLU A 204 18.42 -16.15 -4.80
CA GLU A 204 19.14 -14.92 -4.49
C GLU A 204 18.32 -13.68 -4.83
N PHE A 205 18.25 -12.74 -3.89
CA PHE A 205 17.61 -11.45 -4.10
C PHE A 205 18.60 -10.31 -3.91
N TYR A 206 18.75 -9.47 -4.93
CA TYR A 206 19.55 -8.25 -4.90
C TYR A 206 18.63 -7.04 -4.98
N GLY A 207 18.44 -6.34 -3.86
CA GLY A 207 17.59 -5.15 -3.77
C GLY A 207 18.41 -3.87 -3.83
N ASP A 208 18.03 -2.93 -4.70
CA ASP A 208 18.79 -1.69 -4.93
C ASP A 208 17.90 -0.43 -5.06
N ARG A 209 16.57 -0.59 -5.07
CA ARG A 209 15.63 0.52 -5.19
C ARG A 209 14.63 0.54 -4.04
N PHE A 210 14.85 1.47 -3.12
CA PHE A 210 13.98 1.71 -1.97
C PHE A 210 13.16 2.98 -2.21
N VAL A 211 11.84 2.85 -2.15
CA VAL A 211 10.92 3.97 -2.37
C VAL A 211 10.02 4.13 -1.14
N HIS A 212 10.14 5.26 -0.46
CA HIS A 212 9.25 5.59 0.65
C HIS A 212 7.82 5.80 0.13
N LYS A 213 6.86 5.12 0.76
CA LYS A 213 5.43 5.17 0.43
C LYS A 213 4.61 5.95 1.46
N GLY A 214 5.28 6.58 2.42
CA GLY A 214 4.65 7.31 3.51
C GLY A 214 4.59 6.50 4.80
N GLY A 215 4.81 7.17 5.93
CA GLY A 215 4.88 6.54 7.25
C GLY A 215 5.93 5.43 7.27
N SER A 216 5.60 4.28 7.85
CA SER A 216 6.44 3.09 7.91
C SER A 216 6.55 2.32 6.58
N ARG A 217 5.85 2.72 5.51
CA ARG A 217 5.75 1.91 4.28
C ARG A 217 6.81 2.24 3.26
N TRP A 218 7.33 1.19 2.64
CA TRP A 218 8.39 1.21 1.63
C TRP A 218 8.09 0.19 0.54
N ALA A 219 8.50 0.49 -0.68
CA ALA A 219 8.63 -0.50 -1.73
C ALA A 219 10.11 -0.78 -1.97
N VAL A 220 10.53 -2.04 -1.87
CA VAL A 220 11.90 -2.48 -2.16
C VAL A 220 11.89 -3.30 -3.43
N THR A 221 12.43 -2.77 -4.51
CA THR A 221 12.56 -3.49 -5.79
C THR A 221 13.97 -4.04 -5.94
N GLY A 222 14.06 -5.25 -6.48
CA GLY A 222 15.32 -5.93 -6.74
C GLY A 222 15.21 -7.05 -7.77
N ALA A 223 16.34 -7.67 -8.08
CA ALA A 223 16.44 -8.84 -8.94
C ALA A 223 16.38 -10.12 -8.08
N LEU A 224 15.37 -10.96 -8.32
CA LEU A 224 15.25 -12.31 -7.74
C LEU A 224 15.71 -13.34 -8.77
N SER A 225 16.72 -14.12 -8.43
CA SER A 225 17.19 -15.28 -9.19
C SER A 225 16.66 -16.55 -8.53
N LEU A 226 15.88 -17.34 -9.27
CA LEU A 226 15.25 -18.58 -8.82
C LEU A 226 15.25 -19.57 -9.99
N HIS A 227 15.74 -20.79 -9.76
CA HIS A 227 15.79 -21.86 -10.77
C HIS A 227 16.43 -21.42 -12.10
N GLY A 228 17.54 -20.68 -12.02
CA GLY A 228 18.30 -20.20 -13.18
C GLY A 228 17.66 -19.02 -13.94
N VAL A 229 16.54 -18.47 -13.47
CA VAL A 229 15.87 -17.32 -14.08
C VAL A 229 15.88 -16.14 -13.12
N THR A 230 16.22 -14.95 -13.65
CA THR A 230 16.20 -13.69 -12.90
C THR A 230 15.03 -12.82 -13.32
N ARG A 231 14.25 -12.33 -12.34
CA ARG A 231 13.12 -11.42 -12.54
C ARG A 231 13.17 -10.25 -11.57
N THR A 232 12.64 -9.10 -12.00
CA THR A 232 12.44 -7.96 -11.10
C THR A 232 11.24 -8.22 -10.20
N VAL A 233 11.45 -8.17 -8.88
CA VAL A 233 10.41 -8.35 -7.86
C VAL A 233 10.37 -7.11 -6.97
N THR A 234 9.17 -6.72 -6.55
CA THR A 234 8.99 -5.62 -5.58
C THR A 234 8.34 -6.14 -4.31
N LEU A 235 9.01 -5.90 -3.18
CA LEU A 235 8.53 -6.21 -1.85
C LEU A 235 7.75 -4.99 -1.31
N ASP A 236 6.49 -5.19 -0.93
CA ASP A 236 5.74 -4.22 -0.13
C ASP A 236 6.16 -4.39 1.33
N THR A 237 6.87 -3.39 1.84
CA THR A 237 7.62 -3.46 3.09
C THR A 237 7.07 -2.47 4.11
N GLU A 238 6.84 -2.94 5.31
CA GLU A 238 6.57 -2.13 6.49
C GLU A 238 7.80 -2.13 7.40
N TYR A 239 8.37 -0.95 7.63
CA TYR A 239 9.45 -0.73 8.57
C TYR A 239 8.92 -0.58 9.99
N LEU A 240 9.33 -1.47 10.89
CA LEU A 240 8.83 -1.56 12.25
C LEU A 240 9.64 -0.71 13.24
N GLY A 241 10.77 -0.13 12.80
CA GLY A 241 11.63 0.75 13.59
C GLY A 241 12.96 0.12 14.01
N VAL A 242 13.74 0.92 14.74
CA VAL A 242 14.94 0.50 15.47
C VAL A 242 14.57 0.25 16.92
N GLY A 243 15.10 -0.82 17.50
CA GLY A 243 15.04 -1.11 18.93
C GLY A 243 16.34 -1.71 19.44
N ASN A 244 16.35 -2.09 20.71
CA ASN A 244 17.44 -2.86 21.30
C ASN A 244 16.91 -4.25 21.66
N GLY A 245 17.74 -5.27 21.46
CA GLY A 245 17.46 -6.61 21.96
C GLY A 245 17.73 -6.74 23.47
N MET A 246 17.63 -7.97 23.98
CA MET A 246 17.68 -8.25 25.41
C MET A 246 19.05 -7.92 26.03
N GLU A 247 20.12 -7.95 25.25
CA GLU A 247 21.50 -7.69 25.69
C GLU A 247 21.95 -6.26 25.36
N GLY A 248 21.02 -5.40 24.89
CA GLY A 248 21.28 -4.01 24.53
C GLY A 248 21.80 -3.82 23.09
N GLU A 249 21.87 -4.88 22.31
CA GLU A 249 22.29 -4.87 20.92
C GLU A 249 21.26 -4.18 20.02
N THR A 250 21.70 -3.27 19.16
CA THR A 250 20.80 -2.54 18.25
C THR A 250 20.25 -3.48 17.20
N ARG A 251 18.93 -3.41 16.97
CA ARG A 251 18.21 -4.19 15.96
C ARG A 251 17.28 -3.27 15.16
N ALA A 252 17.08 -3.60 13.90
CA ALA A 252 16.02 -3.01 13.10
C ALA A 252 15.14 -4.10 12.52
N ALA A 253 13.85 -3.83 12.36
CA ALA A 253 12.89 -4.83 11.91
C ALA A 253 12.01 -4.33 10.77
N CYS A 254 11.64 -5.25 9.88
CA CYS A 254 10.63 -5.01 8.87
C CYS A 254 9.78 -6.25 8.64
N ARG A 255 8.56 -6.01 8.14
CA ARG A 255 7.73 -7.02 7.51
C ARG A 255 7.68 -6.72 6.02
N ALA A 256 7.69 -7.73 5.18
CA ALA A 256 7.53 -7.54 3.75
C ALA A 256 6.68 -8.63 3.11
N THR A 257 5.98 -8.29 2.03
CA THR A 257 5.18 -9.24 1.26
C THR A 257 5.38 -9.04 -0.24
N THR A 258 5.20 -10.12 -0.99
CA THR A 258 5.10 -10.08 -2.46
C THR A 258 4.28 -11.27 -2.96
N GLU A 259 3.80 -11.19 -4.19
CA GLU A 259 3.27 -12.35 -4.92
C GLU A 259 4.22 -12.68 -6.07
N LEU A 260 4.56 -13.96 -6.21
CA LEU A 260 5.36 -14.50 -7.30
C LEU A 260 4.51 -15.44 -8.14
N HIS A 261 4.80 -15.55 -9.43
CA HIS A 261 4.20 -16.55 -10.31
C HIS A 261 5.25 -17.59 -10.68
N ARG A 262 5.06 -18.86 -10.31
CA ARG A 262 6.09 -19.91 -10.46
C ARG A 262 6.53 -20.14 -11.91
N ASP A 263 5.62 -19.91 -12.85
CA ASP A 263 5.88 -20.08 -14.28
C ASP A 263 6.89 -19.03 -14.81
N ASP A 264 6.98 -17.86 -14.17
CA ASP A 264 7.94 -16.81 -14.55
C ASP A 264 9.40 -17.25 -14.35
N PHE A 265 9.60 -18.26 -13.50
CA PHE A 265 10.89 -18.83 -13.11
C PHE A 265 11.09 -20.25 -13.63
N THR A 266 10.31 -20.67 -14.63
CA THR A 266 10.39 -22.02 -15.24
C THR A 266 10.16 -23.18 -14.26
N VAL A 267 9.54 -22.92 -13.09
CA VAL A 267 9.11 -23.96 -12.16
C VAL A 267 7.72 -24.43 -12.60
N SER A 268 7.69 -25.13 -13.73
CA SER A 268 6.47 -25.46 -14.48
C SER A 268 6.03 -26.92 -14.26
N TRP A 269 5.93 -27.37 -13.01
CA TRP A 269 5.30 -28.67 -12.75
C TRP A 269 3.80 -28.59 -13.06
N GLN A 270 3.32 -29.47 -13.95
CA GLN A 270 1.91 -29.52 -14.36
C GLN A 270 1.39 -30.94 -14.17
N SER A 271 0.87 -31.28 -12.98
CA SER A 271 -0.17 -32.31 -12.91
C SER A 271 -1.51 -31.60 -13.04
N MET A 272 -2.15 -31.77 -14.20
CA MET A 272 -3.52 -31.31 -14.40
C MET A 272 -4.49 -32.39 -13.90
N LEU A 273 -5.53 -32.00 -13.18
CA LEU A 273 -6.69 -32.86 -12.99
C LEU A 273 -7.51 -32.92 -14.28
N ALA A 274 -8.35 -33.95 -14.43
CA ALA A 274 -9.38 -33.95 -15.45
C ALA A 274 -10.17 -32.63 -15.38
N ARG A 275 -10.31 -31.93 -16.51
CA ARG A 275 -10.89 -30.56 -16.68
C ARG A 275 -9.94 -29.36 -16.56
N GLY A 276 -8.62 -29.56 -16.62
CA GLY A 276 -7.66 -28.44 -16.78
C GLY A 276 -7.40 -27.61 -15.52
N ILE A 277 -7.76 -28.13 -14.33
CA ILE A 277 -7.45 -27.52 -13.04
C ILE A 277 -6.03 -27.92 -12.64
N ALA A 278 -5.16 -26.92 -12.44
CA ALA A 278 -3.84 -27.15 -11.88
C ALA A 278 -3.96 -27.63 -10.42
N VAL A 279 -3.26 -28.72 -10.07
CA VAL A 279 -3.23 -29.24 -8.69
C VAL A 279 -2.63 -28.20 -7.73
N VAL A 280 -1.69 -27.38 -8.20
CA VAL A 280 -1.12 -26.24 -7.47
C VAL A 280 -1.25 -24.98 -8.33
N GLY A 281 -1.89 -23.95 -7.77
CA GLY A 281 -2.04 -22.64 -8.40
C GLY A 281 -0.69 -21.97 -8.66
N PRO A 282 -0.59 -21.09 -9.66
CA PRO A 282 0.70 -20.56 -10.07
C PRO A 282 1.17 -19.37 -9.22
N SER A 283 0.25 -18.65 -8.58
CA SER A 283 0.56 -17.59 -7.60
C SER A 283 1.04 -18.17 -6.28
N ILE A 284 2.18 -17.65 -5.82
CA ILE A 284 2.82 -17.94 -4.55
C ILE A 284 2.92 -16.62 -3.79
N ARG A 285 2.18 -16.52 -2.69
CA ARG A 285 2.34 -15.39 -1.76
C ARG A 285 3.59 -15.63 -0.92
N VAL A 286 4.42 -14.62 -0.74
CA VAL A 286 5.59 -14.62 0.12
C VAL A 286 5.35 -13.62 1.25
N ASP A 287 5.63 -14.04 2.47
CA ASP A 287 5.54 -13.23 3.68
C ASP A 287 6.88 -13.31 4.41
N LEU A 288 7.46 -12.15 4.74
CA LEU A 288 8.76 -12.01 5.36
C LEU A 288 8.58 -11.23 6.68
N ASP A 289 9.17 -11.75 7.75
CA ASP A 289 9.40 -10.99 8.98
C ASP A 289 10.92 -11.02 9.21
N VAL A 290 11.57 -9.87 9.22
CA VAL A 290 13.04 -9.80 9.18
C VAL A 290 13.54 -8.90 10.30
N GLN A 291 14.56 -9.38 11.01
CA GLN A 291 15.40 -8.57 11.86
C GLN A 291 16.81 -8.48 11.28
N ILE A 292 17.39 -7.29 11.36
CA ILE A 292 18.79 -7.04 11.03
C ILE A 292 19.53 -6.49 12.24
N GLN A 293 20.82 -6.78 12.31
CA GLN A 293 21.75 -6.24 13.31
C GLN A 293 22.98 -5.63 12.61
N PRO A 294 23.70 -4.69 13.25
CA PRO A 294 24.95 -4.18 12.69
C PRO A 294 25.92 -5.33 12.44
N LYS A 295 26.57 -5.31 11.28
CA LYS A 295 27.62 -6.28 10.97
C LYS A 295 28.87 -5.94 11.78
N THR A 296 29.37 -6.91 12.54
CA THR A 296 30.59 -6.78 13.34
C THR A 296 31.87 -7.02 12.54
#